data_AF-A0A5C4YBC1-F1
#
_entry.id   AF-A0A5C4YBC1-F1
#
_cell.length_a   1.000
_cell.length_b   1.000
_cell.length_c   1.000
_cell.angle_alpha   90.00
_cell.angle_beta   90.00
_cell.angle_gamma   90.00
#
_symmetry.space_group_name_H-M   'P 1'
#
loop_
_entity.id
_entity.type
_entity.pdbx_description
1 polymer ?
#
loop_
_entity_poly.entity_id
_entity_poly.type
_entity_poly.pdbx_seq_one_letter_code
_entity_poly.pdbx_strand_id
1 'polypeptide(L)' 'MWRKILFLSASLTLLNATQVDIYALDAKKQGDILTANDDVIIFSDFYFITANKAIYNEKTGDLELFGDVNILRG' A
#
# COMPACT_ATOMS: atom_id res chain seq x y z
N MET A 1 -13.62 16.39 38.34
CA MET A 1 -12.38 16.09 37.60
C MET A 1 -12.60 15.23 36.34
N TRP A 2 -13.83 15.14 35.80
CA TRP A 2 -14.12 14.32 34.61
C TRP A 2 -13.94 15.04 33.26
N ARG A 3 -13.98 16.38 33.24
CA ARG A 3 -13.71 17.18 32.01
C ARG A 3 -12.29 17.00 31.44
N LYS A 4 -11.33 16.58 32.27
CA LYS A 4 -9.94 16.33 31.83
C LYS A 4 -9.76 14.95 31.19
N ILE A 5 -10.63 13.99 31.50
CA ILE A 5 -10.56 12.62 30.97
C ILE A 5 -11.16 12.57 29.56
N LEU A 6 -12.15 13.41 29.27
CA LEU A 6 -12.78 13.48 27.95
C LEU A 6 -11.81 13.89 26.82
N PHE A 7 -10.77 14.65 27.13
CA PHE A 7 -9.77 15.10 26.15
C PHE A 7 -8.72 14.03 25.81
N LEU A 8 -8.52 13.01 26.66
CA LEU A 8 -7.51 11.97 26.44
C LEU A 8 -7.98 10.87 25.47
N SER A 9 -9.29 10.79 25.21
CA SER A 9 -9.90 9.78 24.34
C SER A 9 -9.84 10.13 22.85
N ALA A 10 -9.50 11.37 22.48
CA ALA A 10 -9.61 11.85 21.10
C ALA A 10 -8.36 11.61 20.24
N SER A 11 -7.25 11.12 20.81
CA SER A 11 -5.98 10.92 20.09
C SER A 11 -5.83 9.55 19.43
N LEU A 12 -6.76 8.63 19.62
CA LEU A 12 -6.64 7.25 19.12
C LEU A 12 -7.15 7.05 17.68
N THR A 13 -7.69 8.08 17.02
CA THR A 13 -8.32 7.92 15.69
C THR A 13 -7.46 8.37 14.51
N LEU A 14 -6.14 8.59 14.70
CA LEU A 14 -5.22 8.95 13.62
C LEU A 14 -4.35 7.75 13.21
N LEU A 15 -4.95 6.60 12.97
CA LEU A 15 -4.29 5.52 12.22
C LEU A 15 -4.52 5.82 10.73
N ASN A 16 -3.60 6.58 10.12
CA ASN A 16 -3.58 6.75 8.68
C ASN A 16 -3.06 5.45 8.06
N ALA A 17 -3.93 4.67 7.42
CA ALA A 17 -3.49 3.58 6.57
C ALA A 17 -2.79 4.20 5.35
N THR A 18 -1.54 3.81 5.09
CA THR A 18 -0.82 4.25 3.89
C THR A 18 -1.58 3.75 2.66
N GLN A 19 -1.96 4.68 1.80
CA GLN A 19 -2.59 4.35 0.52
C GLN A 19 -1.53 3.83 -0.44
N VAL A 20 -1.81 2.70 -1.08
CA VAL A 20 -0.95 2.09 -2.10
C VAL A 20 -1.79 1.89 -3.35
N ASP A 21 -1.42 2.58 -4.42
CA ASP A 21 -2.09 2.48 -5.72
C ASP A 21 -1.21 1.65 -6.66
N ILE A 22 -1.78 0.59 -7.26
CA ILE A 22 -1.09 -0.34 -8.16
C ILE A 22 -1.77 -0.32 -9.53
N TYR A 23 -0.99 -0.03 -10.57
CA TYR A 23 -1.42 -0.02 -11.98
C TYR A 23 -0.59 -1.02 -12.78
N ALA A 24 -1.23 -1.71 -13.72
CA ALA A 24 -0.58 -2.67 -14.62
C ALA A 24 -1.48 -2.96 -15.82
N LEU A 25 -0.92 -3.54 -16.89
CA LEU A 25 -1.71 -3.96 -18.05
C LEU A 25 -2.57 -5.20 -17.75
N ASP A 26 -2.09 -6.12 -16.90
CA ASP A 26 -2.85 -7.28 -16.41
C ASP A 26 -2.88 -7.31 -14.89
N ALA A 27 -4.02 -6.95 -14.30
CA ALA A 27 -4.24 -7.03 -12.86
C ALA A 27 -5.38 -8.01 -12.54
N LYS A 28 -5.09 -9.00 -11.67
CA LYS A 28 -6.05 -10.02 -11.24
C LYS A 28 -6.05 -10.14 -9.73
N LYS A 29 -7.24 -10.15 -9.12
CA LYS A 29 -7.43 -10.35 -7.68
C LYS A 29 -8.03 -11.72 -7.39
N GLN A 30 -7.45 -12.45 -6.44
CA GLN A 30 -7.97 -13.72 -5.93
C GLN A 30 -7.93 -13.69 -4.39
N GLY A 31 -9.08 -13.50 -3.76
CA GLY A 31 -9.15 -13.25 -2.32
C GLY A 31 -8.39 -11.97 -1.95
N ASP A 32 -7.45 -12.09 -1.00
CA ASP A 32 -6.62 -10.98 -0.52
C ASP A 32 -5.36 -10.73 -1.38
N ILE A 33 -5.12 -11.55 -2.40
CA ILE A 33 -3.93 -11.46 -3.26
C ILE A 33 -4.27 -10.76 -4.57
N LEU A 34 -3.60 -9.62 -4.82
CA LEU A 34 -3.58 -8.93 -6.11
C LEU A 34 -2.30 -9.30 -6.84
N THR A 35 -2.41 -9.87 -8.04
CA THR A 35 -1.29 -10.09 -8.95
C THR A 35 -1.37 -9.09 -10.10
N ALA A 36 -0.31 -8.32 -10.29
CA ALA A 36 -0.17 -7.33 -11.35
C ALA A 36 1.01 -7.75 -12.26
N ASN A 37 0.79 -7.83 -13.57
CA ASN A 37 1.80 -8.18 -14.57
C ASN A 37 1.80 -7.15 -15.70
N ASP A 38 2.93 -7.09 -16.41
CA ASP A 38 3.15 -6.29 -17.62
C ASP A 38 3.07 -4.78 -17.32
N ASP A 39 4.25 -4.15 -17.16
CA ASP A 39 4.45 -2.73 -16.86
C ASP A 39 3.77 -2.27 -15.56
N VAL A 40 4.18 -2.85 -14.43
CA VAL A 40 3.64 -2.50 -13.12
C VAL A 40 4.19 -1.17 -12.65
N ILE A 41 3.30 -0.28 -12.22
CA ILE A 41 3.59 1.01 -11.60
C ILE A 41 2.87 1.06 -10.25
N ILE A 42 3.61 1.43 -9.19
CA ILE A 42 3.08 1.51 -7.83
C ILE A 42 3.39 2.88 -7.25
N PHE A 43 2.36 3.51 -6.68
CA PHE A 43 2.46 4.76 -5.95
C PHE A 43 2.06 4.58 -4.49
N SER A 44 2.76 5.30 -3.61
CA SER A 44 2.36 5.53 -2.22
C SER A 44 2.84 6.91 -1.81
N ASP A 45 2.58 7.31 -0.57
CA ASP A 45 2.95 8.62 -0.02
C ASP A 45 4.41 9.04 -0.29
N PHE A 46 5.33 8.08 -0.29
CA PHE A 46 6.77 8.34 -0.45
C PHE A 46 7.45 7.55 -1.56
N TYR A 47 6.74 6.64 -2.23
CA TYR A 47 7.37 5.73 -3.17
C TYR A 47 6.69 5.74 -4.53
N PHE A 48 7.53 5.79 -5.56
CA PHE A 48 7.19 5.44 -6.93
C PHE A 48 8.03 4.22 -7.31
N ILE A 49 7.36 3.13 -7.65
CA ILE A 49 8.01 1.84 -7.94
C ILE A 49 7.57 1.37 -9.32
N THR A 50 8.51 0.83 -10.10
CA THR A 50 8.21 0.10 -11.32
C THR A 50 8.75 -1.32 -11.24
N ALA A 51 8.07 -2.28 -11.88
CA ALA A 51 8.51 -3.67 -12.00
C ALA A 51 7.81 -4.35 -13.19
N ASN A 52 8.32 -5.51 -13.63
CA ASN A 52 7.60 -6.34 -14.59
C ASN A 52 6.37 -7.02 -13.97
N LYS A 53 6.42 -7.33 -12.67
CA LYS A 53 5.34 -7.99 -11.91
C LYS A 53 5.35 -7.56 -10.45
N ALA A 54 4.17 -7.46 -9.86
CA ALA A 54 3.97 -7.33 -8.42
C ALA A 54 2.92 -8.31 -7.89
N ILE A 55 3.12 -8.77 -6.66
CA ILE A 55 2.11 -9.50 -5.89
C ILE A 55 1.90 -8.71 -4.60
N TYR A 56 0.65 -8.30 -4.35
CA TYR A 56 0.27 -7.55 -3.15
C TYR A 56 -0.74 -8.35 -2.33
N ASN A 57 -0.43 -8.56 -1.06
CA ASN A 57 -1.35 -9.16 -0.11
C ASN A 57 -2.04 -8.06 0.70
N GLU A 58 -3.31 -7.78 0.40
CA GLU A 58 -4.08 -6.71 1.06
C GLU A 58 -4.30 -6.97 2.56
N LYS A 59 -4.22 -8.23 3.01
CA LYS A 59 -4.44 -8.60 4.41
C LYS A 59 -3.20 -8.35 5.28
N THR A 60 -2.01 -8.63 4.75
CA THR A 60 -0.75 -8.47 5.48
C THR A 60 -0.01 -7.18 5.14
N GLY A 61 -0.30 -6.60 3.97
CA GLY A 61 0.41 -5.46 3.40
C GLY A 61 1.72 -5.85 2.70
N ASP A 62 1.98 -7.14 2.49
CA ASP A 62 3.20 -7.60 1.83
C ASP A 62 3.16 -7.26 0.34
N LEU A 63 4.24 -6.64 -0.16
CA LEU A 63 4.44 -6.31 -1.57
C LEU A 63 5.69 -7.02 -2.08
N GLU A 64 5.51 -7.95 -3.01
CA GLU A 64 6.58 -8.67 -3.70
C GLU A 64 6.74 -8.14 -5.12
N LEU A 65 7.98 -7.88 -5.54
CA LEU A 65 8.31 -7.25 -6.82
C LEU A 65 9.26 -8.15 -7.62
N PHE A 66 9.00 -8.32 -8.92
CA PHE A 66 9.76 -9.22 -9.78
C PHE A 66 10.07 -8.56 -11.13
N GLY A 67 11.34 -8.66 -11.56
CA GLY A 67 11.81 -8.16 -12.85
C GLY A 67 11.95 -6.64 -12.91
N ASP A 68 13.09 -6.17 -13.42
CA ASP A 68 13.46 -4.74 -13.60
C ASP A 68 12.89 -3.78 -12.54
N VAL A 69 13.15 -4.12 -11.27
CA VAL A 69 12.58 -3.41 -10.12
C VAL A 69 13.33 -2.11 -9.91
N ASN A 70 12.63 -0.99 -10.01
CA ASN A 70 13.16 0.35 -9.74
C ASN A 70 12.32 1.01 -8.65
N ILE A 71 12.98 1.58 -7.64
CA ILE A 71 12.33 2.21 -6.50
C ILE A 71 12.87 3.63 -6.36
N LEU A 72 11.97 4.60 -6.51
CA LEU A 72 12.25 6.01 -6.24
C LEU A 72 11.50 6.42 -4.98
N ARG A 73 12.21 7.12 -4.08
CA ARG A 73 11.62 7.72 -2.88
C ARG A 73 11.60 9.24 -3.02
N GLY A 74 10.44 9.85 -2.77
CA GLY A 74 10.20 11.30 -2.85
C GLY A 74 9.58 11.87 -1.59
#